data_AF-A0A3N5TTD8-F1
#
_entry.id   AF-A0A3N5TTD8-F1
#
_cell.length_a   1.000
_cell.length_b   1.000
_cell.length_c   1.000
_cell.angle_alpha   90.00
_cell.angle_beta   90.00
_cell.angle_gamma   90.00
#
_symmetry.space_group_name_H-M   'P 1'
#
loop_
_entity.id
_entity.type
_entity.pdbx_description
1 polymer ?
#
loop_
_entity_poly.entity_id
_entity_poly.type
_entity_poly.pdbx_seq_one_letter_code
_entity_poly.pdbx_strand_id
1 'polypeptide(L)' 'KGPMRWRSVTTIVDDNTHVFEMYSTDKSGREEKMMEIAYTRKR' A
#
# COMPACT_ATOMS: atom_id res chain seq x y z
N LYS A 1 10.98 -18.45 -6.54
CA LYS A 1 10.67 -17.49 -5.45
C LYS A 1 9.35 -17.94 -4.84
N GLY A 2 9.29 -18.24 -3.54
CA GLY A 2 8.07 -18.81 -2.92
C GLY A 2 6.95 -17.79 -2.76
N PRO A 3 5.85 -18.14 -2.07
CA PRO A 3 4.67 -17.29 -2.00
C PRO A 3 5.01 -15.97 -1.31
N MET A 4 5.01 -14.89 -2.11
CA MET A 4 5.13 -13.52 -1.64
C MET A 4 3.75 -13.10 -1.13
N ARG A 5 3.68 -12.64 0.11
CA ARG A 5 2.40 -12.21 0.69
C ARG A 5 2.21 -10.73 0.40
N TRP A 6 1.09 -10.38 -0.21
CA TRP A 6 0.76 -9.01 -0.56
C TRP A 6 -0.25 -8.46 0.44
N ARG A 7 -0.03 -7.23 0.89
CA ARG A 7 -0.97 -6.48 1.73
C ARG A 7 -1.14 -5.09 1.14
N SER A 8 -2.37 -4.74 0.78
CA SER A 8 -2.73 -3.38 0.39
C SER A 8 -3.47 -2.70 1.54
N VAL A 9 -3.15 -1.43 1.79
CA VAL A 9 -3.80 -0.58 2.78
C VAL A 9 -4.32 0.65 2.04
N THR A 10 -5.61 0.91 2.16
CA THR A 10 -6.22 2.15 1.67
C THR A 10 -6.62 2.98 2.88
N THR A 11 -6.00 4.14 3.03
CA THR A 11 -6.29 5.09 4.11
C THR A 11 -7.01 6.29 3.52
N ILE A 12 -8.25 6.54 3.98
CA ILE A 12 -8.98 7.76 3.64
C ILE A 12 -8.51 8.83 4.63
N VAL A 13 -7.77 9.81 4.13
CA VAL A 13 -7.16 10.87 4.96
C VAL A 13 -8.14 12.03 5.11
N ASP A 14 -8.87 12.35 4.04
CA ASP A 14 -9.92 13.36 4.02
C ASP A 14 -10.92 13.06 2.88
N ASP A 15 -11.95 13.90 2.73
CA ASP A 15 -13.02 13.74 1.73
C ASP A 15 -12.54 13.73 0.28
N ASN A 16 -11.35 14.26 0.01
CA ASN A 16 -10.78 14.38 -1.33
C ASN A 16 -9.48 13.59 -1.50
N THR A 17 -8.90 13.05 -0.43
CA THR A 17 -7.60 12.37 -0.45
C THR A 17 -7.67 10.99 0.15
N HIS A 18 -7.24 10.00 -0.63
CA HIS A 18 -6.94 8.67 -0.10
C HIS A 18 -5.52 8.26 -0.49
N VAL A 19 -4.87 7.57 0.44
CA VAL A 19 -3.53 7.02 0.25
C VAL A 19 -3.66 5.50 0.08
N PHE A 20 -3.01 4.98 -0.94
CA PHE A 20 -2.92 3.56 -1.23
C PHE A 20 -1.48 3.10 -1.04
N GLU A 21 -1.29 2.17 -0.11
CA GLU A 21 0.00 1.60 0.21
C GLU A 21 0.00 0.11 -0.13
N MET A 22 1.07 -0.36 -0.77
CA MET A 22 1.29 -1.79 -1.00
C MET A 22 2.53 -2.24 -0.24
N TYR A 23 2.36 -3.32 0.49
CA TYR A 23 3.39 -4.00 1.22
C TYR A 23 3.56 -5.41 0.68
N SER A 24 4.80 -5.87 0.67
CA SER A 24 5.12 -7.25 0.39
C SER A 24 5.90 -7.86 1.54
N THR A 25 5.54 -9.08 1.89
CA THR A 25 6.28 -9.87 2.87
C THR A 25 7.10 -10.92 2.13
N ASP A 26 8.42 -10.87 2.33
CA ASP A 26 9.33 -11.87 1.81
C ASP A 26 9.29 -13.17 2.67
N LYS A 27 10.09 -14.16 2.28
CA LYS A 27 10.21 -15.41 3.06
C LYS A 27 10.86 -15.25 4.44
N SER A 28 11.57 -14.14 4.66
CA SER A 28 12.18 -13.83 5.97
C SER A 28 11.17 -13.22 6.95
N GLY A 29 9.95 -12.94 6.49
CA GLY A 29 8.92 -12.28 7.29
C GLY A 29 9.09 -10.76 7.31
N ARG A 30 10.04 -10.21 6.55
CA ARG A 30 10.26 -8.78 6.45
C ARG A 30 9.21 -8.18 5.53
N GLU A 31 8.45 -7.23 6.06
CA GLU A 31 7.52 -6.45 5.28
C GLU A 31 8.24 -5.24 4.67
N GLU A 32 8.15 -5.09 3.36
CA GLU A 32 8.69 -3.95 2.63
C GLU A 32 7.57 -3.20 1.92
N LYS A 33 7.55 -1.87 2.08
CA LYS A 33 6.66 -1.00 1.33
C LYS A 33 7.14 -0.97 -0.12
N MET A 34 6.33 -1.52 -0.99
CA MET A 34 6.61 -1.62 -2.42
C MET A 34 6.13 -0.38 -3.18
N MET A 35 5.02 0.21 -2.74
CA MET A 35 4.40 1.34 -3.43
C MET A 35 3.58 2.17 -2.46
N GLU A 36 3.55 3.47 -2.71
CA GLU A 36 2.67 4.44 -2.06
C GLU A 36 2.13 5.38 -3.14
N ILE A 37 0.81 5.55 -3.19
CA ILE A 37 0.14 6.48 -4.09
C ILE A 37 -0.82 7.33 -3.26
N ALA A 38 -0.67 8.65 -3.34
CA ALA A 38 -1.66 9.59 -2.84
C ALA A 38 -2.58 10.03 -3.99
N TYR A 39 -3.87 9.73 -3.88
CA TYR A 39 -4.88 10.15 -4.83
C TYR A 39 -5.63 11.34 -4.26
N THR A 40 -5.56 12.47 -4.94
CA THR A 40 -6.38 13.65 -4.63
C THR A 40 -7.42 13.84 -5.73
N ARG A 41 -8.68 13.98 -5.34
CA ARG A 41 -9.79 14.21 -6.27
C ARG A 41 -9.62 15.58 -6.90
N LYS A 42 -9.55 15.63 -8.23
CA LYS A 42 -9.57 16.90 -8.97
C LYS A 42 -10.97 17.51 -8.83
N ARG A 43 -11.02 18.74 -8.31
CA ARG A 43 -12.23 19.56 -8.26
C ARG A 43 -12.59 20.10 -9.64
#